data_AF-A0A1F5JUK5-F1
#
_entry.id   AF-A0A1F5JUK5-F1
#
_cell.length_a   1.000
_cell.length_b   1.000
_cell.length_c   1.000
_cell.angle_alpha   90.00
_cell.angle_beta   90.00
_cell.angle_gamma   90.00
#
_symmetry.space_group_name_H-M   'P 1'
#
loop_
_entity.id
_entity.type
_entity.pdbx_description
1 polymer ?
#
loop_
_entity_poly.entity_id
_entity_poly.type
_entity_poly.pdbx_seq_one_letter_code
_entity_poly.pdbx_strand_id
1 'polypeptide(L)'
;MPGKTIATIYFYIISAASLALIVIGIFNAVNFLINSTQYDKYPLRYPQADCENSVYPYAKPITLDDVNGATRSAQDILDIKRQRQLCLNQQEEDRKQHKIDDLKNSITFTLVGLILFAIHFPLARKQSNS
;
A
#
# COMPACT_ATOMS: atom_id res chain seq x y z
N MET A 1 3.95 -47.11 -9.12
CA MET A 1 4.41 -46.06 -8.18
C MET A 1 3.96 -44.65 -8.59
N PRO A 2 2.68 -44.38 -8.90
CA PRO A 2 2.23 -43.03 -9.30
C PRO A 2 2.07 -42.06 -8.13
N GLY A 3 1.74 -42.55 -6.93
CA GLY A 3 1.52 -41.69 -5.75
C GLY A 3 2.79 -40.98 -5.26
N LYS A 4 3.97 -41.61 -5.41
CA LYS A 4 5.25 -41.03 -4.98
C LYS A 4 5.60 -39.81 -5.85
N THR A 5 5.40 -39.91 -7.17
CA THR A 5 5.66 -38.83 -8.14
C THR A 5 4.70 -37.65 -7.99
N ILE A 6 3.41 -37.91 -7.76
CA ILE A 6 2.40 -36.87 -7.52
C ILE A 6 2.75 -36.07 -6.25
N ALA A 7 3.17 -36.75 -5.18
CA ALA A 7 3.61 -36.11 -3.96
C ALA A 7 4.85 -35.24 -4.17
N THR A 8 5.82 -35.68 -4.97
CA THR A 8 7.04 -34.89 -5.27
C THR A 8 6.72 -33.64 -6.10
N ILE A 9 5.81 -33.75 -7.07
CA ILE A 9 5.40 -32.60 -7.89
C ILE A 9 4.69 -31.55 -7.03
N TYR A 10 3.72 -31.98 -6.20
CA TYR A 10 3.01 -31.10 -5.27
C TYR A 10 3.98 -30.40 -4.32
N PHE A 11 4.98 -31.14 -3.85
CA PHE A 11 6.04 -30.66 -2.98
C PHE A 11 6.89 -29.53 -3.63
N TYR A 12 7.34 -29.72 -4.87
CA TYR A 12 8.12 -28.72 -5.59
C TYR A 12 7.31 -27.45 -5.86
N ILE A 13 6.02 -27.58 -6.20
CA ILE A 13 5.12 -26.44 -6.42
C ILE A 13 4.98 -25.60 -5.14
N ILE A 14 4.75 -26.24 -3.99
CA ILE A 14 4.63 -25.50 -2.71
C ILE A 14 5.97 -24.89 -2.30
N SER A 15 7.08 -25.57 -2.53
CA SER A 15 8.42 -25.03 -2.23
C SER A 15 8.73 -23.80 -3.08
N ALA A 16 8.41 -23.83 -4.36
CA ALA A 16 8.56 -22.67 -5.25
C ALA A 16 7.64 -21.50 -4.82
N ALA A 17 6.38 -21.79 -4.50
CA ALA A 17 5.42 -20.79 -4.04
C ALA A 17 5.86 -20.14 -2.71
N SER A 18 6.31 -20.94 -1.74
CA SER A 18 6.80 -20.42 -0.45
C SER A 18 8.03 -19.52 -0.61
N LEU A 19 8.97 -19.89 -1.49
CA LEU A 19 10.14 -19.06 -1.78
C LEU A 19 9.71 -17.72 -2.41
N ALA A 20 8.77 -17.75 -3.35
CA ALA A 20 8.23 -16.53 -3.95
C ALA A 20 7.55 -15.62 -2.92
N LEU A 21 6.79 -16.18 -1.99
CA LEU A 21 6.16 -15.43 -0.89
C LEU A 21 7.19 -14.78 0.04
N ILE A 22 8.27 -15.49 0.37
CA ILE A 22 9.38 -14.92 1.16
C ILE A 22 10.01 -13.73 0.44
N VAL A 23 10.30 -13.86 -0.86
CA VAL A 23 10.90 -12.77 -1.66
C VAL A 23 9.97 -11.54 -1.71
N ILE A 24 8.68 -11.75 -1.95
CA ILE A 24 7.67 -10.67 -1.93
C ILE A 24 7.60 -10.03 -0.54
N GLY A 25 7.64 -10.83 0.52
CA GLY A 25 7.68 -10.36 1.91
C GLY A 25 8.88 -9.45 2.19
N ILE A 26 10.09 -9.87 1.79
CA ILE A 26 11.32 -9.07 1.92
C ILE A 26 11.21 -7.76 1.15
N PHE A 27 10.72 -7.81 -0.10
CA PHE A 27 10.57 -6.60 -0.92
C PHE A 27 9.63 -5.57 -0.24
N ASN A 28 8.49 -6.04 0.29
CA ASN A 28 7.57 -5.17 1.04
C ASN A 28 8.18 -4.66 2.35
N ALA A 29 8.96 -5.47 3.05
CA ALA A 29 9.66 -5.06 4.26
C ALA A 29 10.68 -3.94 3.99
N VAL A 30 11.46 -4.07 2.92
CA VAL A 30 12.43 -3.05 2.49
C VAL A 30 11.72 -1.76 2.08
N ASN A 31 10.64 -1.85 1.30
CA ASN A 31 9.85 -0.68 0.92
C ASN A 31 9.26 0.02 2.15
N PHE A 32 8.69 -0.73 3.10
CA PHE A 32 8.21 -0.17 4.35
C PHE A 32 9.31 0.54 5.14
N LEU A 33 10.50 -0.07 5.22
CA LEU A 33 11.65 0.49 5.93
C LEU A 33 12.12 1.81 5.29
N ILE A 34 12.28 1.83 3.97
CA ILE A 34 12.66 3.03 3.20
C ILE A 34 11.58 4.11 3.37
N ASN A 35 10.32 3.76 3.15
CA ASN A 35 9.18 4.68 3.23
C ASN A 35 8.99 5.27 4.63
N SER A 36 9.40 4.55 5.68
CA SER A 36 9.31 5.01 7.06
C SER A 36 10.55 5.75 7.56
N THR A 37 11.71 5.64 6.90
CA THR A 37 12.98 6.24 7.36
C THR A 37 13.45 7.39 6.51
N GLN A 38 13.19 7.36 5.20
CA GLN A 38 13.68 8.35 4.24
C GLN A 38 12.71 9.52 4.01
N TYR A 39 11.46 9.39 4.44
CA TYR A 39 10.43 10.41 4.26
C TYR A 39 9.89 10.88 5.61
N ASP A 40 9.73 12.19 5.78
CA ASP A 40 9.11 12.79 6.97
C ASP A 40 7.66 12.34 7.16
N LYS A 41 6.96 12.09 6.03
CA LYS A 41 5.62 11.50 5.99
C LYS A 41 5.64 10.30 5.06
N TYR A 42 4.99 9.22 5.49
CA TYR A 42 4.82 8.03 4.64
C TYR A 42 4.22 8.44 3.29
N PRO A 43 4.78 8.00 2.15
CA PRO A 43 4.31 8.42 0.85
C PRO A 43 2.88 7.95 0.59
N LEU A 44 2.13 8.78 -0.12
CA LEU A 44 0.82 8.41 -0.63
C LEU A 44 0.98 7.33 -1.71
N ARG A 45 0.06 6.36 -1.72
CA ARG A 45 0.05 5.28 -2.72
C ARG A 45 -0.23 5.78 -4.13
N TYR A 46 -1.09 6.79 -4.25
CA TYR A 46 -1.45 7.44 -5.50
C TYR A 46 -1.22 8.94 -5.38
N PRO A 47 -0.72 9.61 -6.44
CA PRO A 47 -0.61 11.07 -6.45
C PRO A 47 -2.00 11.68 -6.32
N GLN A 48 -2.29 12.23 -5.13
CA GLN A 48 -3.50 13.01 -4.85
C GLN A 48 -3.32 14.42 -5.40
N ALA A 49 -4.43 15.06 -5.79
CA ALA A 49 -4.41 16.47 -6.18
C ALA A 49 -3.84 17.33 -5.03
N ASP A 50 -3.05 18.33 -5.38
CA ASP A 50 -2.40 19.21 -4.42
C ASP A 50 -3.46 20.01 -3.65
N CYS A 51 -3.63 19.76 -2.35
CA CYS A 51 -4.66 20.40 -1.52
C CYS A 51 -4.50 21.95 -1.49
N GLU A 52 -3.36 22.50 -1.91
CA GLU A 52 -3.12 23.93 -2.04
C GLU A 52 -3.55 24.52 -3.39
N ASN A 53 -3.47 23.74 -4.47
CA ASN A 53 -3.66 24.22 -5.85
C ASN A 53 -4.86 23.59 -6.57
N SER A 54 -5.49 22.57 -5.99
CA SER A 54 -6.71 22.00 -6.53
C SER A 54 -7.87 22.97 -6.32
N VAL A 55 -8.20 23.72 -7.37
CA VAL A 55 -9.52 24.34 -7.51
C VAL A 55 -10.52 23.19 -7.46
N TYR A 56 -11.08 22.93 -6.27
CA TYR A 56 -12.04 21.86 -6.09
C TYR A 56 -13.21 22.10 -7.05
N PRO A 57 -13.61 21.09 -7.85
CA PRO A 57 -14.58 21.27 -8.93
C PRO A 57 -16.01 21.58 -8.46
N TYR A 58 -16.22 21.75 -7.15
CA TYR A 58 -17.46 22.27 -6.56
C TYR A 58 -17.39 23.76 -6.22
N ALA A 59 -16.36 24.49 -6.68
CA ALA A 59 -16.52 25.91 -6.89
C ALA A 59 -17.56 26.08 -8.00
N LYS A 60 -18.80 26.40 -7.61
CA LYS A 60 -19.87 26.86 -8.51
C LYS A 60 -19.23 27.73 -9.60
N PRO A 61 -19.54 27.53 -10.90
CA PRO A 61 -18.94 28.32 -11.97
C PRO A 61 -19.12 29.80 -11.62
N ILE A 62 -18.00 30.50 -11.49
CA ILE A 62 -17.97 31.94 -11.27
C ILE A 62 -18.61 32.52 -12.53
N THR A 63 -19.85 33.00 -12.40
CA THR A 63 -20.49 33.76 -13.46
C THR A 63 -19.63 34.98 -13.72
N LEU A 64 -19.29 35.23 -14.99
CA LEU A 64 -18.37 36.27 -15.47
C LEU A 64 -18.79 37.72 -15.11
N ASP A 65 -19.84 37.92 -14.32
CA ASP A 65 -20.23 39.22 -13.78
C ASP A 65 -19.30 39.71 -12.64
N ASP A 66 -18.38 38.86 -12.17
CA ASP A 66 -17.52 39.16 -11.01
C ASP A 66 -16.17 39.80 -11.35
N VAL A 67 -16.00 40.28 -12.58
CA VAL A 67 -14.76 40.94 -13.06
C VAL A 67 -14.56 42.32 -12.43
N ASN A 68 -15.55 42.84 -11.69
CA ASN A 68 -15.45 44.09 -10.96
C ASN A 68 -15.47 43.86 -9.43
N GLY A 69 -14.37 43.35 -8.88
CA GLY A 69 -13.98 43.63 -7.49
C GLY A 69 -14.80 42.96 -6.37
N ALA A 70 -15.34 41.75 -6.57
CA ALA A 70 -15.96 41.05 -5.44
C ALA A 70 -14.92 40.50 -4.47
N THR A 71 -14.89 41.09 -3.29
CA THR A 71 -14.30 40.49 -2.11
C THR A 71 -15.05 39.19 -1.83
N ARG A 72 -14.36 38.04 -1.86
CA ARG A 72 -14.94 36.74 -1.47
C ARG A 72 -15.75 36.90 -0.18
N SER A 73 -16.97 36.37 -0.15
CA SER A 73 -17.77 36.45 1.07
C SER A 73 -17.05 35.72 2.21
N ALA A 74 -17.24 36.17 3.45
CA ALA A 74 -16.64 35.51 4.62
C ALA A 74 -17.01 34.02 4.70
N GLN A 75 -18.18 33.66 4.15
CA GLN A 75 -18.68 32.29 4.06
C GLN A 75 -17.88 31.45 3.06
N ASP A 76 -17.56 31.99 1.87
CA ASP A 76 -16.75 31.29 0.87
C ASP A 76 -15.34 31.01 1.38
N ILE A 77 -14.76 31.95 2.14
CA ILE A 77 -13.45 31.77 2.77
C ILE A 77 -13.48 30.67 3.83
N LEU A 78 -14.57 30.58 4.60
CA LEU A 78 -14.78 29.52 5.59
C LEU A 78 -14.95 28.14 4.95
N ASP A 79 -15.71 28.05 3.86
CA ASP A 79 -15.96 26.79 3.18
C ASP A 79 -14.71 26.27 2.45
N ILE A 80 -13.89 27.16 1.85
CA ILE A 80 -12.57 26.81 1.30
C ILE A 80 -11.65 26.27 2.40
N LYS A 81 -11.62 26.91 3.58
CA LYS A 81 -10.82 26.42 4.71
C LYS A 81 -11.28 25.05 5.20
N ARG A 82 -12.59 24.82 5.29
CA ARG A 82 -13.16 23.52 5.69
C ARG A 82 -12.80 22.43 4.67
N GLN A 83 -12.95 22.70 3.38
CA GLN A 83 -12.60 21.75 2.32
C GLN A 83 -11.11 21.44 2.29
N ARG A 84 -10.25 22.45 2.47
CA ARG A 84 -8.80 22.26 2.61
C ARG A 84 -8.48 21.34 3.79
N GLN A 85 -9.11 21.56 4.94
CA GLN A 85 -8.89 20.71 6.11
C GLN A 85 -9.33 19.26 5.87
N LEU A 86 -10.47 19.06 5.19
CA LEU A 86 -10.94 17.72 4.83
C LEU A 86 -9.96 17.01 3.89
N CYS A 87 -9.40 17.70 2.90
CA CYS A 87 -8.36 17.14 2.02
C CYS A 87 -7.13 16.69 2.79
N LEU A 88 -6.62 17.55 3.66
CA LEU A 88 -5.43 17.25 4.47
C LEU A 88 -5.67 16.03 5.36
N ASN A 89 -6.85 15.95 5.99
CA ASN A 89 -7.25 14.80 6.81
C ASN A 89 -7.32 13.51 5.97
N GLN A 90 -7.95 13.55 4.78
CA GLN A 90 -8.00 12.41 3.87
C GLN A 90 -6.62 11.93 3.44
N GLN A 91 -5.71 12.85 3.07
CA GLN A 91 -4.34 12.48 2.73
C GLN A 91 -3.61 11.84 3.92
N GLU A 92 -3.83 12.29 5.16
CA GLU A 92 -3.23 11.67 6.34
C GLU A 92 -3.79 10.28 6.64
N GLU A 93 -5.08 10.07 6.46
CA GLU A 93 -5.72 8.76 6.59
C GLU A 93 -5.19 7.79 5.52
N ASP A 94 -5.10 8.21 4.26
CA ASP A 94 -4.54 7.42 3.16
C ASP A 94 -3.10 6.99 3.45
N ARG A 95 -2.26 7.91 3.97
CA ARG A 95 -0.89 7.59 4.38
C ARG A 95 -0.86 6.54 5.50
N LYS A 96 -1.75 6.66 6.49
CA LYS A 96 -1.84 5.70 7.60
C LYS A 96 -2.28 4.32 7.12
N GLN A 97 -3.31 4.27 6.27
CA GLN A 97 -3.80 3.01 5.69
C GLN A 97 -2.72 2.35 4.84
N HIS A 98 -2.05 3.11 3.97
CA HIS A 98 -0.97 2.59 3.13
C HIS A 98 0.19 2.02 3.96
N LYS A 99 0.58 2.72 5.04
CA LYS A 99 1.58 2.24 5.98
C LYS A 99 1.18 0.92 6.66
N ILE A 100 -0.09 0.80 7.06
CA ILE A 100 -0.63 -0.42 7.69
C ILE A 100 -0.65 -1.58 6.69
N ASP A 101 -1.05 -1.32 5.44
CA ASP A 101 -1.10 -2.34 4.40
C ASP A 101 0.29 -2.89 4.07
N ASP A 102 1.29 -2.01 3.93
CA ASP A 102 2.68 -2.43 3.67
C ASP A 102 3.24 -3.26 4.83
N LEU A 103 2.98 -2.86 6.07
CA LEU A 103 3.39 -3.62 7.26
C LEU A 103 2.69 -4.99 7.32
N LYS A 104 1.37 -5.01 7.12
CA LYS A 104 0.55 -6.23 7.11
C LYS A 104 1.03 -7.18 6.02
N ASN A 105 1.25 -6.69 4.81
CA ASN A 105 1.71 -7.50 3.69
C ASN A 105 3.12 -8.04 3.92
N SER A 106 4.03 -7.20 4.40
CA SER A 106 5.39 -7.60 4.81
C SER A 106 5.35 -8.76 5.80
N ILE A 107 4.58 -8.62 6.89
CA ILE A 107 4.47 -9.66 7.92
C ILE A 107 3.78 -10.91 7.38
N THR A 108 2.63 -10.75 6.71
CA THR A 108 1.81 -11.89 6.27
C THR A 108 2.55 -12.75 5.26
N PHE A 109 3.14 -12.14 4.22
CA PHE A 109 3.85 -12.89 3.19
C PHE A 109 5.14 -13.52 3.71
N THR A 110 5.89 -12.78 4.54
CA THR A 110 7.13 -13.31 5.14
C THR A 110 6.83 -14.47 6.10
N LEU A 111 5.82 -14.34 6.96
CA LEU A 111 5.46 -15.36 7.94
C LEU A 111 4.88 -16.62 7.29
N VAL A 112 3.93 -16.45 6.34
CA VAL A 112 3.36 -17.58 5.60
C VAL A 112 4.44 -18.29 4.77
N GLY A 113 5.30 -17.52 4.09
CA GLY A 113 6.42 -18.04 3.34
C GLY A 113 7.40 -18.83 4.23
N LEU A 114 7.77 -18.28 5.39
CA LEU A 114 8.65 -18.94 6.36
C LEU A 114 8.05 -20.23 6.90
N ILE A 115 6.77 -20.24 7.28
CA ILE A 115 6.11 -21.44 7.81
C ILE A 115 6.06 -22.53 6.75
N LEU A 116 5.63 -22.20 5.53
CA LEU A 116 5.59 -23.15 4.43
C LEU A 116 6.98 -23.70 4.11
N PHE A 117 7.98 -22.83 4.01
CA PHE A 117 9.36 -23.24 3.73
C PHE A 117 9.94 -24.11 4.85
N ALA A 118 9.78 -23.71 6.11
CA ALA A 118 10.31 -24.45 7.27
C ALA A 118 9.70 -25.84 7.43
N ILE A 119 8.41 -26.00 7.10
CA ILE A 119 7.74 -27.31 7.14
C ILE A 119 8.09 -28.14 5.91
N HIS A 120 8.05 -27.55 4.72
CA HIS A 120 8.14 -28.32 3.48
C HIS A 120 9.60 -28.62 3.13
N PHE A 121 10.51 -27.65 3.20
CA PHE A 121 11.90 -27.83 2.79
C PHE A 121 12.62 -29.04 3.43
N PRO A 122 12.46 -29.35 4.73
CA PRO A 122 13.05 -30.55 5.33
C PRO A 122 12.48 -31.86 4.78
N LEU A 123 11.18 -31.89 4.42
CA LEU A 123 10.54 -33.04 3.78
C LEU A 123 11.08 -33.25 2.36
N ALA A 124 11.33 -32.17 1.59
CA ALA A 124 12.01 -32.23 0.29
C ALA A 124 13.33 -33.00 0.39
N ARG A 125 14.15 -32.55 1.34
CA ARG A 125 15.52 -32.99 1.48
C ARG A 125 15.58 -34.46 1.86
N LYS A 126 14.63 -34.91 2.70
CA LYS A 126 14.52 -36.33 3.08
C LYS A 126 14.06 -37.21 1.92
N GLN A 127 13.12 -36.76 1.09
CA GLN A 127 12.64 -37.54 -0.06
C GLN A 127 13.57 -37.49 -1.28
N SER A 128 14.37 -36.44 -1.43
CA SER A 128 15.36 -36.33 -2.50
C SER A 128 16.61 -37.19 -2.24
N ASN A 129 16.92 -37.47 -0.98
CA ASN A 129 18.09 -38.28 -0.59
C ASN A 129 17.73 -39.77 -0.36
N SER A 130 16.49 -40.18 -0.63
CA SER A 130 15.98 -41.54 -0.39
C SER A 130 15.33 -42.14 -1.62
#